data_AF-A0A522ADZ1-F1
#
_entry.id   AF-A0A522ADZ1-F1
#
_cell.length_a   1.000
_cell.length_b   1.000
_cell.length_c   1.000
_cell.angle_alpha   90.00
_cell.angle_beta   90.00
_cell.angle_gamma   90.00
#
_symmetry.space_group_name_H-M   'P 1'
#
loop_
_entity.id
_entity.type
_entity.pdbx_description
1 polymer ?
#
loop_
_entity_poly.entity_id
_entity_poly.type
_entity_poly.pdbx_seq_one_letter_code
_entity_poly.pdbx_strand_id
1 'polypeptide(L)'
;MTLRAETIRFRGKVESRDGAALLLSNPGDAVIVERGKPRLLILRCPCGCGDDLLINLDRRAGAAWYLYQKRKGITLFPSYWRDDKCGSHFILWNDHIYWCLGWETDESDTWQVSLEIEDKVYAAMPDEWFVNYEQLAEQLDFIPWEVLQACRQLVKKGKAAADKWPRGGTFRRAASV
;
A
#
# COMPACT_ATOMS: atom_id res chain seq x y z
N MET A 1 20.71 -8.93 15.69
CA MET A 1 19.30 -8.62 15.34
C MET A 1 19.34 -7.78 14.08
N THR A 2 18.88 -8.31 12.94
CA THR A 2 18.80 -7.52 11.71
C THR A 2 17.61 -6.57 11.85
N LEU A 3 17.86 -5.26 11.86
CA LEU A 3 16.81 -4.26 11.99
C LEU A 3 15.89 -4.33 10.75
N ARG A 4 14.58 -4.38 10.99
CA ARG A 4 13.58 -4.27 9.92
C ARG A 4 13.66 -2.87 9.32
N ALA A 5 13.48 -2.76 8.02
CA ALA A 5 13.39 -1.47 7.35
C ALA A 5 11.98 -0.89 7.53
N GLU A 6 11.92 0.40 7.87
CA GLU A 6 10.69 1.20 7.95
C GLU A 6 10.38 1.91 6.62
N THR A 7 11.36 2.00 5.74
CA THR A 7 11.24 2.61 4.42
C THR A 7 11.96 1.79 3.37
N ILE A 8 11.54 1.96 2.11
CA ILE A 8 12.30 1.48 0.97
C ILE A 8 13.28 2.55 0.50
N ARG A 9 14.36 2.09 -0.16
CA ARG A 9 15.30 2.95 -0.86
C ARG A 9 15.25 2.59 -2.34
N PHE A 10 14.62 3.43 -3.14
CA PHE A 10 14.56 3.20 -4.58
C PHE A 10 15.95 3.41 -5.22
N ARG A 11 16.49 2.35 -5.82
CA ARG A 11 17.85 2.33 -6.38
C ARG A 11 17.89 2.54 -7.88
N GLY A 12 16.73 2.59 -8.53
CA GLY A 12 16.59 2.87 -9.96
C GLY A 12 15.86 1.78 -10.72
N LYS A 13 15.98 1.86 -12.05
CA LYS A 13 15.37 0.92 -13.00
C LYS A 13 16.47 0.15 -13.74
N VAL A 14 16.16 -1.09 -14.09
CA VAL A 14 17.05 -1.98 -14.86
C VAL A 14 16.24 -2.76 -15.89
N GLU A 15 16.90 -3.31 -16.91
CA GLU A 15 16.22 -4.09 -17.95
C GLU A 15 16.12 -5.59 -17.63
N SER A 16 16.85 -6.08 -16.62
CA SER A 16 16.89 -7.49 -16.24
C SER A 16 16.99 -7.68 -14.73
N ARG A 17 16.60 -8.87 -14.27
CA ARG A 17 16.72 -9.26 -12.85
C ARG A 17 18.18 -9.28 -12.40
N ASP A 18 19.09 -9.75 -13.25
CA ASP A 18 20.52 -9.82 -12.92
C ASP A 18 21.11 -8.42 -12.71
N GLY A 19 20.64 -7.43 -13.49
CA GLY A 19 21.02 -6.04 -13.29
C GLY A 19 20.57 -5.45 -11.95
N ALA A 20 19.51 -5.99 -11.35
CA ALA A 20 19.02 -5.54 -10.05
C ALA A 20 19.90 -6.03 -8.89
N ALA A 21 20.54 -7.19 -9.01
CA ALA A 21 21.27 -7.83 -7.92
C ALA A 21 22.39 -6.93 -7.35
N LEU A 22 23.05 -6.14 -8.20
CA LEU A 22 24.10 -5.20 -7.81
C LEU A 22 23.59 -3.99 -7.01
N LEU A 23 22.29 -3.72 -7.04
CA LEU A 23 21.66 -2.57 -6.41
C LEU A 23 20.96 -2.92 -5.09
N LEU A 24 20.75 -4.22 -4.82
CA LEU A 24 19.98 -4.73 -3.68
C LEU A 24 20.92 -5.20 -2.57
N SER A 25 21.50 -4.26 -1.81
CA SER A 25 22.47 -4.60 -0.76
C SER A 25 21.82 -4.67 0.63
N ASN A 26 20.93 -3.74 0.93
CA ASN A 26 20.39 -3.52 2.27
C ASN A 26 18.88 -3.79 2.35
N PRO A 27 18.34 -4.25 3.50
CA PRO A 27 16.90 -4.42 3.72
C PRO A 27 16.10 -3.17 3.33
N GLY A 28 15.13 -3.31 2.42
CA GLY A 28 14.35 -2.20 1.88
C GLY A 28 14.91 -1.59 0.58
N ASP A 29 16.08 -2.00 0.08
CA ASP A 29 16.51 -1.58 -1.26
C ASP A 29 15.53 -2.11 -2.32
N ALA A 30 15.10 -1.23 -3.22
CA ALA A 30 14.06 -1.51 -4.21
C ALA A 30 14.54 -1.15 -5.62
N VAL A 31 14.29 -2.04 -6.58
CA VAL A 31 14.62 -1.88 -7.99
C VAL A 31 13.43 -2.25 -8.85
N ILE A 32 13.17 -1.50 -9.92
CA ILE A 32 12.15 -1.87 -10.90
C ILE A 32 12.81 -2.46 -12.14
N VAL A 33 12.34 -3.64 -12.54
CA VAL A 33 12.65 -4.20 -13.86
C VAL A 33 11.65 -3.66 -14.87
N GLU A 34 12.13 -2.94 -15.87
CA GLU A 34 11.33 -2.26 -16.88
C GLU A 34 11.78 -2.65 -18.30
N ARG A 35 10.79 -3.00 -19.14
CA ARG A 35 10.99 -3.27 -20.58
C ARG A 35 9.84 -2.64 -21.35
N GLY A 36 9.98 -1.35 -21.65
CA GLY A 36 8.93 -0.48 -22.18
C GLY A 36 7.81 -0.15 -21.17
N LYS A 37 7.53 -1.05 -20.23
CA LYS A 37 6.65 -0.86 -19.07
C LYS A 37 7.22 -1.58 -17.84
N PRO A 38 6.88 -1.16 -16.61
CA PRO A 38 7.23 -1.90 -15.40
C PRO A 38 6.72 -3.35 -15.47
N ARG A 39 7.60 -4.30 -15.14
CA ARG A 39 7.27 -5.73 -15.13
C ARG A 39 7.39 -6.36 -13.75
N LEU A 40 8.38 -5.91 -12.98
CA LEU A 40 8.70 -6.48 -11.68
C LEU A 40 9.22 -5.39 -10.76
N LEU A 41 8.77 -5.38 -9.52
CA LEU A 41 9.45 -4.70 -8.43
C LEU A 41 10.24 -5.76 -7.66
N ILE A 42 11.55 -5.57 -7.51
CA ILE A 42 12.41 -6.41 -6.69
C ILE A 42 12.75 -5.63 -5.43
N LEU A 43 12.46 -6.21 -4.27
CA LEU A 43 12.71 -5.59 -2.97
C LEU A 43 13.57 -6.52 -2.12
N ARG A 44 14.74 -6.07 -1.68
CA ARG A 44 15.52 -6.80 -0.67
C ARG A 44 14.69 -6.84 0.61
N CYS A 45 14.33 -8.04 1.09
CA CYS A 45 13.29 -8.21 2.11
C CYS A 45 13.49 -7.22 3.26
N PRO A 46 12.53 -6.32 3.48
CA PRO A 46 12.65 -5.30 4.52
C PRO A 46 12.66 -5.92 5.92
N CYS A 47 12.26 -7.18 6.04
CA CYS A 47 12.37 -7.97 7.26
C CYS A 47 13.82 -8.25 7.68
N GLY A 48 14.79 -8.13 6.77
CA GLY A 48 16.20 -8.42 7.04
C GLY A 48 16.61 -9.89 6.87
N CYS A 49 15.76 -10.76 6.31
CA CYS A 49 16.10 -12.18 6.11
C CYS A 49 17.13 -12.43 4.99
N GLY A 50 17.41 -11.44 4.16
CA GLY A 50 18.36 -11.54 3.05
C GLY A 50 17.77 -11.99 1.71
N ASP A 51 16.54 -12.52 1.69
CA ASP A 51 15.85 -12.84 0.42
C ASP A 51 15.48 -11.58 -0.37
N ASP A 52 15.36 -11.73 -1.69
CA ASP A 52 14.69 -10.75 -2.55
C ASP A 52 13.23 -11.14 -2.77
N LEU A 53 12.32 -10.16 -2.61
CA LEU A 53 10.90 -10.28 -2.90
C LEU A 53 10.67 -9.90 -4.35
N LEU A 54 10.09 -10.81 -5.14
CA LEU A 54 9.78 -10.62 -6.55
C LEU A 54 8.30 -10.29 -6.72
N ILE A 55 7.98 -9.02 -6.92
CA ILE A 55 6.62 -8.53 -6.94
C ILE A 55 6.19 -8.30 -8.37
N ASN A 56 5.29 -9.14 -8.88
CA ASN A 56 4.78 -9.04 -10.25
C ASN A 56 4.01 -7.72 -10.45
N LEU A 57 4.41 -6.96 -11.47
CA LEU A 57 3.70 -5.75 -11.91
C LEU A 57 3.02 -5.95 -13.28
N ASP A 58 3.29 -7.07 -13.96
CA ASP A 58 2.72 -7.34 -15.27
C ASP A 58 1.45 -8.19 -15.16
N ARG A 59 0.31 -7.52 -15.31
CA ARG A 59 -1.02 -8.15 -15.34
C ARG A 59 -1.18 -9.21 -16.44
N ARG A 60 -0.34 -9.19 -17.48
CA ARG A 60 -0.36 -10.20 -18.54
C ARG A 60 0.28 -11.52 -18.10
N ALA A 61 1.14 -11.48 -17.07
CA ALA A 61 1.86 -12.63 -16.55
C ALA A 61 1.12 -13.32 -15.38
N GLY A 62 0.03 -12.72 -14.87
CA GLY A 62 -0.77 -13.26 -13.77
C GLY A 62 -1.29 -12.16 -12.84
N ALA A 63 -1.67 -12.56 -11.62
CA ALA A 63 -2.00 -11.62 -10.55
C ALA A 63 -0.82 -10.66 -10.32
N ALA A 64 -1.11 -9.37 -10.30
CA ALA A 64 -0.10 -8.33 -10.27
C ALA A 64 -0.52 -7.20 -9.33
N TRP A 65 0.47 -6.59 -8.70
CA TRP A 65 0.29 -5.41 -7.89
C TRP A 65 0.27 -4.17 -8.79
N TYR A 66 -0.49 -3.18 -8.36
CA TYR A 66 -0.43 -1.82 -8.89
C TYR A 66 0.75 -1.09 -8.27
N LEU A 67 1.59 -0.51 -9.13
CA LEU A 67 2.67 0.36 -8.72
C LEU A 67 2.28 1.81 -9.01
N TYR A 68 2.26 2.64 -7.98
CA TYR A 68 2.11 4.08 -8.13
C TYR A 68 3.45 4.75 -7.83
N GLN A 69 3.97 5.51 -8.80
CA GLN A 69 5.16 6.33 -8.63
C GLN A 69 4.73 7.80 -8.71
N LYS A 70 4.64 8.46 -7.55
CA LYS A 70 4.25 9.87 -7.43
C LYS A 70 5.40 10.65 -6.78
N ARG A 71 5.28 11.99 -6.73
CA ARG A 71 6.30 12.85 -6.09
C ARG A 71 6.61 12.46 -4.63
N LYS A 72 5.64 11.90 -3.93
CA LYS A 72 5.76 11.48 -2.52
C LYS A 72 6.49 10.15 -2.32
N GLY A 73 6.78 9.40 -3.39
CA GLY A 73 7.43 8.10 -3.32
C GLY A 73 6.70 7.01 -4.09
N ILE A 74 7.14 5.78 -3.84
CA ILE A 74 6.56 4.56 -4.41
C ILE A 74 5.47 4.02 -3.47
N THR A 75 4.35 3.64 -4.07
CA THR A 75 3.26 2.93 -3.39
C THR A 75 2.95 1.65 -4.15
N LEU A 76 2.69 0.57 -3.41
CA LEU A 76 2.25 -0.71 -3.93
C LEU A 76 0.86 -1.05 -3.41
N PHE A 77 -0.03 -1.48 -4.31
CA PHE A 77 -1.38 -1.91 -3.95
C PHE A 77 -1.72 -3.26 -4.60
N PRO A 78 -2.34 -4.22 -3.89
CA PRO A 78 -2.70 -4.21 -2.46
C PRO A 78 -1.47 -4.45 -1.56
N SER A 79 -1.67 -4.85 -0.30
CA SER A 79 -0.57 -5.19 0.61
C SER A 79 0.27 -6.33 0.03
N TYR A 80 1.54 -6.39 0.40
CA TYR A 80 2.36 -7.56 0.11
C TYR A 80 2.22 -8.56 1.25
N TRP A 81 1.87 -9.80 0.94
CA TRP A 81 1.91 -10.91 1.89
C TRP A 81 2.63 -12.09 1.23
N ARG A 82 3.59 -12.66 1.96
CA ARG A 82 4.28 -13.88 1.60
C ARG A 82 3.97 -14.94 2.63
N ASP A 83 3.47 -16.07 2.19
CA ASP A 83 3.09 -17.22 3.02
C ASP A 83 4.25 -18.21 3.25
N ASP A 84 5.37 -18.03 2.56
CA ASP A 84 6.57 -18.86 2.69
C ASP A 84 7.77 -18.14 3.37
N LYS A 85 8.73 -18.96 3.82
CA LYS A 85 9.96 -18.59 4.55
C LYS A 85 9.78 -17.52 5.67
N CYS A 86 10.07 -16.23 5.46
CA CYS A 86 10.04 -15.22 6.53
C CYS A 86 8.65 -14.66 6.85
N GLY A 87 7.61 -14.97 6.06
CA GLY A 87 6.24 -14.56 6.38
C GLY A 87 5.96 -13.04 6.32
N SER A 88 6.76 -12.26 5.57
CA SER A 88 6.61 -10.80 5.52
C SER A 88 5.22 -10.37 5.05
N HIS A 89 4.54 -9.55 5.86
CA HIS A 89 3.27 -8.91 5.54
C HIS A 89 3.35 -7.41 5.82
N PHE A 90 3.20 -6.58 4.79
CA PHE A 90 3.28 -5.12 4.92
C PHE A 90 2.52 -4.39 3.83
N ILE A 91 2.21 -3.12 4.10
CA ILE A 91 1.76 -2.13 3.13
C ILE A 91 2.95 -1.23 2.78
N LEU A 92 3.12 -0.94 1.48
CA LEU A 92 4.10 0.02 1.00
C LEU A 92 3.37 1.26 0.49
N TRP A 93 3.54 2.39 1.17
CA TRP A 93 2.88 3.66 0.82
C TRP A 93 3.85 4.83 1.00
N ASN A 94 4.06 5.60 -0.07
CA ASN A 94 4.98 6.74 -0.12
C ASN A 94 6.38 6.41 0.44
N ASP A 95 6.97 5.32 -0.07
CA ASP A 95 8.24 4.74 0.39
C ASP A 95 8.25 4.18 1.82
N HIS A 96 7.20 4.37 2.61
CA HIS A 96 7.08 3.81 3.96
C HIS A 96 6.54 2.40 3.95
N ILE A 97 7.07 1.59 4.86
CA ILE A 97 6.65 0.22 5.11
C ILE A 97 5.86 0.21 6.40
N TYR A 98 4.61 -0.22 6.30
CA TYR A 98 3.73 -0.37 7.43
C TYR A 98 3.47 -1.86 7.65
N TRP A 99 3.99 -2.39 8.74
CA TRP A 99 3.92 -3.82 9.00
C TRP A 99 2.52 -4.22 9.44
N CYS A 100 2.02 -5.31 8.85
CA CYS A 100 0.74 -5.92 9.21
C CYS A 100 1.05 -7.08 10.17
N LEU A 101 1.25 -6.77 11.45
CA LEU A 101 1.72 -7.73 12.46
C LEU A 101 0.60 -8.62 13.02
N GLY A 102 -0.62 -8.52 12.50
CA GLY A 102 -1.75 -9.36 12.87
C GLY A 102 -3.00 -8.56 13.24
N TRP A 103 -3.80 -9.10 14.16
CA TRP A 103 -5.12 -8.54 14.51
C TRP A 103 -5.07 -7.45 15.59
N GLU A 104 -3.95 -7.29 16.30
CA GLU A 104 -3.89 -6.47 17.54
C GLU A 104 -2.98 -5.23 17.44
N THR A 105 -1.98 -5.21 16.54
CA THR A 105 -0.98 -4.13 16.46
C THR A 105 -0.70 -3.74 15.00
N ASP A 106 -1.60 -2.98 14.40
CA ASP A 106 -1.39 -2.45 13.05
C ASP A 106 -0.75 -1.07 13.10
N GLU A 107 0.56 -1.01 12.83
CA GLU A 107 1.22 0.23 12.38
C GLU A 107 0.51 0.82 11.15
N SER A 108 -0.25 -0.02 10.43
CA SER A 108 -1.04 0.36 9.26
C SER A 108 -2.17 1.37 9.52
N ASP A 109 -2.48 1.65 10.79
CA ASP A 109 -3.50 2.62 11.17
C ASP A 109 -2.93 3.97 11.64
N THR A 110 -1.60 4.13 11.59
CA THR A 110 -0.90 5.29 12.18
C THR A 110 -0.72 6.45 11.21
N TRP A 111 -0.73 6.20 9.90
CA TRP A 111 -0.45 7.23 8.91
C TRP A 111 -1.64 8.14 8.67
N GLN A 112 -1.41 9.31 8.06
CA GLN A 112 -2.48 10.29 7.83
C GLN A 112 -2.47 10.85 6.41
N VAL A 113 -3.67 11.11 5.89
CA VAL A 113 -3.91 11.84 4.65
C VAL A 113 -4.33 13.27 4.97
N SER A 114 -4.12 14.18 4.01
CA SER A 114 -4.47 15.59 4.17
C SER A 114 -5.98 15.78 4.29
N LEU A 115 -6.38 16.92 4.89
CA LEU A 115 -7.78 17.33 4.95
C LEU A 115 -8.42 17.42 3.56
N GLU A 116 -7.67 17.84 2.54
CA GLU A 116 -8.16 17.89 1.16
C GLU A 116 -8.62 16.52 0.64
N ILE A 117 -7.83 15.46 0.90
CA ILE A 117 -8.20 14.10 0.52
C ILE A 117 -9.41 13.65 1.34
N GLU A 118 -9.40 13.93 2.65
CA GLU A 118 -10.50 13.60 3.55
C GLU A 118 -11.82 14.22 3.11
N ASP A 119 -11.83 15.51 2.77
CA ASP A 119 -13.03 16.25 2.35
C ASP A 119 -13.59 15.72 1.03
N LYS A 120 -12.72 15.42 0.06
CA LYS A 120 -13.12 14.81 -1.23
C LYS A 120 -13.73 13.42 -1.04
N VAL A 121 -13.13 12.59 -0.19
CA VAL A 121 -13.64 11.26 0.14
C VAL A 121 -14.98 11.36 0.87
N TYR A 122 -15.11 12.26 1.84
CA TYR A 122 -16.37 12.48 2.55
C TYR A 122 -17.50 12.93 1.62
N ALA A 123 -17.22 13.86 0.69
CA ALA A 123 -18.19 14.35 -0.28
C ALA A 123 -18.70 13.25 -1.21
N ALA A 124 -17.82 12.32 -1.63
CA ALA A 124 -18.17 11.21 -2.53
C ALA A 124 -18.81 10.01 -1.81
N MET A 125 -18.67 9.90 -0.49
CA MET A 125 -19.18 8.78 0.29
C MET A 125 -20.72 8.85 0.43
N PRO A 126 -21.49 7.80 0.12
CA PRO A 126 -22.94 7.77 0.33
C PRO A 126 -23.31 7.75 1.82
N ASP A 127 -24.53 8.13 2.15
CA ASP A 127 -25.12 8.09 3.51
C ASP A 127 -26.04 6.88 3.73
N GLU A 128 -26.77 6.46 2.70
CA GLU A 128 -27.78 5.38 2.76
C GLU A 128 -27.21 3.96 2.68
N TRP A 129 -26.08 3.74 2.02
CA TRP A 129 -25.46 2.41 1.85
C TRP A 129 -23.95 2.44 2.07
N PHE A 130 -23.34 1.29 2.34
CA PHE A 130 -21.90 1.17 2.44
C PHE A 130 -21.26 1.01 1.05
N VAL A 131 -20.24 1.80 0.75
CA VAL A 131 -19.45 1.74 -0.49
C VAL A 131 -18.05 1.19 -0.22
N ASN A 132 -17.50 0.43 -1.17
CA ASN A 132 -16.13 -0.05 -1.05
C ASN A 132 -15.11 1.08 -1.32
N TYR A 133 -14.06 1.17 -0.50
CA TYR A 133 -13.05 2.22 -0.63
C TYR A 133 -12.30 2.18 -1.97
N GLU A 134 -12.14 1.02 -2.61
CA GLU A 134 -11.52 0.89 -3.92
C GLU A 134 -12.41 1.48 -5.02
N GLN A 135 -13.73 1.33 -4.90
CA GLN A 135 -14.69 1.98 -5.81
C GLN A 135 -14.65 3.50 -5.67
N LEU A 136 -14.56 4.00 -4.43
CA LEU A 136 -14.36 5.43 -4.19
C LEU A 136 -13.02 5.92 -4.76
N ALA A 137 -11.95 5.14 -4.63
CA ALA A 137 -10.64 5.46 -5.18
C ALA A 137 -10.66 5.55 -6.71
N GLU A 138 -11.33 4.62 -7.38
CA GLU A 138 -11.54 4.65 -8.83
C GLU A 138 -12.35 5.89 -9.25
N GLN A 139 -13.45 6.20 -8.55
CA GLN A 139 -14.28 7.37 -8.82
C GLN A 139 -13.52 8.69 -8.67
N LEU A 140 -12.64 8.78 -7.66
CA LEU A 140 -11.91 10.00 -7.32
C LEU A 140 -10.54 10.13 -8.01
N ASP A 141 -10.13 9.13 -8.79
CA ASP A 141 -8.77 8.99 -9.35
C ASP A 141 -7.68 9.12 -8.26
N PHE A 142 -7.91 8.49 -7.11
CA PHE A 142 -7.01 8.46 -5.97
C PHE A 142 -6.37 7.09 -5.78
N ILE A 143 -5.23 7.06 -5.08
CA ILE A 143 -4.62 5.79 -4.70
C ILE A 143 -5.52 5.13 -3.64
N PRO A 144 -5.84 3.82 -3.74
CA PRO A 144 -6.73 3.16 -2.79
C PRO A 144 -6.33 3.32 -1.32
N TRP A 145 -5.03 3.33 -1.00
CA TRP A 145 -4.55 3.59 0.37
C TRP A 145 -4.87 5.00 0.88
N GLU A 146 -4.92 6.01 0.01
CA GLU A 146 -5.31 7.36 0.39
C GLU A 146 -6.78 7.39 0.79
N VAL A 147 -7.63 6.71 0.02
CA VAL A 147 -9.07 6.63 0.28
C VAL A 147 -9.37 5.77 1.51
N LEU A 148 -8.72 4.61 1.66
CA LEU A 148 -8.86 3.78 2.85
C LEU A 148 -8.53 4.56 4.12
N GLN A 149 -7.43 5.32 4.10
CA GLN A 149 -7.03 6.09 5.27
C GLN A 149 -7.93 7.28 5.53
N ALA A 150 -8.40 7.98 4.49
CA ALA A 150 -9.42 9.02 4.64
C ALA A 150 -10.68 8.45 5.31
N CYS A 151 -11.15 7.29 4.86
CA CYS A 151 -12.30 6.61 5.47
C CYS A 151 -12.05 6.28 6.95
N ARG A 152 -10.88 5.72 7.29
CA ARG A 152 -10.49 5.42 8.68
C ARG A 152 -10.42 6.69 9.55
N GLN A 153 -9.88 7.79 9.03
CA GLN A 153 -9.86 9.08 9.71
C GLN A 153 -11.26 9.63 9.96
N LEU A 154 -12.15 9.56 8.97
CA LEU A 154 -13.55 9.99 9.09
C LEU A 154 -14.31 9.17 10.12
N VAL A 155 -14.08 7.86 10.17
CA VAL A 155 -14.65 6.97 11.21
C VAL A 155 -14.14 7.36 12.59
N LYS A 156 -12.82 7.57 12.75
CA LYS A 156 -12.24 8.04 14.03
C LYS A 156 -12.81 9.40 14.47
N LYS A 157 -13.18 10.27 13.52
CA LYS A 157 -13.82 11.57 13.78
C LYS A 157 -15.35 11.50 13.97
N GLY A 158 -15.96 10.31 13.88
CA GLY A 158 -17.41 10.13 13.96
C GLY A 158 -18.20 10.67 12.76
N LYS A 159 -17.52 11.01 11.65
CA LYS A 159 -18.15 11.51 10.41
C LYS A 159 -18.56 10.39 9.45
N ALA A 160 -18.02 9.19 9.62
CA ALA A 160 -18.33 8.01 8.82
C ALA A 160 -18.53 6.78 9.70
N ALA A 161 -19.19 5.76 9.15
CA ALA A 161 -19.33 4.44 9.74
C ALA A 161 -18.73 3.39 8.80
N ALA A 162 -18.18 2.30 9.37
CA ALA A 162 -17.76 1.11 8.65
C ALA A 162 -18.76 -0.03 8.90
N ASP A 163 -19.07 -0.84 7.87
CA ASP A 163 -20.07 -1.93 7.96
C ASP A 163 -19.60 -3.06 8.87
N LYS A 164 -18.30 -3.35 8.80
CA LYS A 164 -17.57 -4.27 9.66
C LYS A 164 -16.41 -3.52 10.31
N TRP A 165 -15.60 -4.22 11.11
CA TRP A 165 -14.29 -3.70 11.56
C TRP A 165 -13.60 -2.93 10.42
N PRO A 166 -12.94 -1.77 10.65
CA PRO A 166 -12.41 -0.84 9.63
C PRO A 166 -11.45 -1.41 8.57
N ARG A 167 -11.12 -2.71 8.65
CA ARG A 167 -10.43 -3.48 7.61
C ARG A 167 -11.37 -4.09 6.55
N GLY A 168 -12.69 -4.08 6.78
CA GLY A 168 -13.70 -4.61 5.85
C GLY A 168 -13.85 -3.80 4.56
N GLY A 169 -13.27 -2.60 4.51
CA GLY A 169 -13.15 -1.80 3.30
C GLY A 169 -14.45 -1.15 2.83
N THR A 170 -15.53 -1.22 3.59
CA THR A 170 -16.82 -0.64 3.22
C THR A 170 -17.25 0.43 4.22
N PHE A 171 -17.62 1.60 3.69
CA PHE A 171 -17.85 2.82 4.49
C PHE A 171 -19.08 3.59 4.02
N ARG A 172 -19.70 4.35 4.91
CA ARG A 172 -20.76 5.32 4.60
C ARG A 172 -20.65 6.54 5.50
N ARG A 173 -21.26 7.67 5.14
CA ARG A 173 -21.35 8.83 6.02
C ARG A 173 -22.17 8.48 7.26
N ALA A 174 -21.74 9.00 8.41
CA ALA A 174 -22.55 8.94 9.62
C ALA A 174 -23.78 9.84 9.41
N ALA A 175 -24.94 9.41 9.89
CA ALA A 175 -26.11 10.27 9.91
C ALA A 175 -25.78 11.51 10.76
N SER A 176 -26.07 12.70 10.25
CA SER A 176 -26.05 13.90 11.08
C SER A 176 -27.06 13.70 12.21
N VAL A 177 -26.59 13.74 13.46
CA VAL A 177 -27.44 13.77 14.66
C VAL A 177 -28.12 15.14 14.73
#